data_AF-A0A383EW64-F1
#
_entry.id   AF-A0A383EW64-F1
#
_cell.length_a   1.000
_cell.length_b   1.000
_cell.length_c   1.000
_cell.angle_alpha   90.00
_cell.angle_beta   90.00
_cell.angle_gamma   90.00
#
_symmetry.space_group_name_H-M   'P 1'
#
loop_
_entity.id
_entity.type
_entity.pdbx_description
1 polymer ?
#
loop_
_entity_poly.entity_id
_entity_poly.type
_entity_poly.pdbx_seq_one_letter_code
_entity_poly.pdbx_strand_id
1 'polypeptide(L)'
;MPTNGNTPILDLQYNVDYDIEILEYKTGENNYGPWHFYQLRYNGEKYGHFAQPVLHEKLSRYNRGDRITIQKQQTDKDGYEWIVNGYTHKQEPAPVPITSTWDERTHDIHRQVCLKVAVMSFPASDRSWEAGVIDELKHRTNSLMTVLEGVQDDLPF
;
A
#
# COMPACT_ATOMS: atom_id res chain seq x y z
N MET A 1 -34.28 -25.10 -4.08
CA MET A 1 -34.34 -24.43 -2.77
C MET A 1 -34.05 -22.96 -2.98
N PRO A 2 -34.98 -22.02 -2.79
CA PRO A 2 -34.66 -20.61 -2.83
C PRO A 2 -33.88 -20.29 -1.55
N THR A 3 -32.56 -20.18 -1.65
CA THR A 3 -31.70 -19.80 -0.52
C THR A 3 -32.00 -18.36 -0.19
N ASN A 4 -32.69 -18.15 0.93
CA ASN A 4 -33.03 -16.85 1.50
C ASN A 4 -31.76 -16.00 1.68
N GLY A 5 -31.45 -15.17 0.68
CA GLY A 5 -31.47 -13.71 0.78
C GLY A 5 -30.50 -12.99 1.72
N ASN A 6 -29.67 -13.65 2.52
CA ASN A 6 -28.65 -12.98 3.32
C ASN A 6 -27.27 -13.30 2.77
N THR A 7 -26.84 -12.52 1.78
CA THR A 7 -25.41 -12.46 1.44
C THR A 7 -24.68 -11.94 2.68
N PRO A 8 -23.76 -12.69 3.29
CA PRO A 8 -23.04 -12.25 4.48
C PRO A 8 -22.30 -10.94 4.18
N ILE A 9 -22.28 -10.01 5.14
CA ILE A 9 -21.57 -8.74 4.96
C ILE A 9 -20.09 -8.96 5.23
N LEU A 10 -19.23 -8.53 4.31
CA LEU A 10 -17.78 -8.50 4.51
C LEU A 10 -17.43 -7.29 5.36
N ASP A 11 -17.01 -7.54 6.60
CA ASP A 11 -16.48 -6.53 7.50
C ASP A 11 -14.98 -6.37 7.27
N LEU A 12 -14.58 -5.21 6.75
CA LEU A 12 -13.19 -4.93 6.36
C LEU A 12 -12.43 -4.39 7.58
N GLN A 13 -11.58 -5.25 8.14
CA GLN A 13 -10.70 -4.91 9.25
C GLN A 13 -9.58 -3.94 8.83
N TYR A 14 -9.06 -3.18 9.79
CA TYR A 14 -7.95 -2.25 9.56
C TYR A 14 -6.67 -3.00 9.19
N ASN A 15 -5.94 -2.48 8.20
CA ASN A 15 -4.64 -2.98 7.73
C ASN A 15 -4.66 -4.46 7.30
N VAL A 16 -5.82 -4.96 6.86
CA VAL A 16 -5.97 -6.31 6.30
C VAL A 16 -6.31 -6.19 4.81
N ASP A 17 -5.61 -6.97 4.00
CA ASP A 17 -5.81 -7.03 2.55
C ASP A 17 -6.89 -8.07 2.21
N TYR A 18 -7.88 -7.63 1.44
CA TYR A 18 -8.96 -8.48 0.97
C TYR A 18 -8.93 -8.59 -0.55
N ASP A 19 -8.44 -9.72 -1.04
CA ASP A 19 -8.49 -10.09 -2.47
C ASP A 19 -9.90 -10.51 -2.85
N ILE A 20 -10.59 -9.65 -3.56
CA ILE A 20 -12.01 -9.79 -3.87
C ILE A 20 -12.27 -9.65 -5.36
N GLU A 21 -13.30 -10.34 -5.83
CA GLU A 21 -13.80 -10.17 -7.19
C GLU A 21 -15.14 -9.43 -7.17
N ILE A 22 -15.28 -8.41 -8.01
CA ILE A 22 -16.52 -7.63 -8.10
C ILE A 22 -17.55 -8.44 -8.90
N LEU A 23 -18.60 -8.95 -8.25
CA LEU A 23 -19.63 -9.73 -8.92
C LEU A 23 -20.79 -8.87 -9.43
N GLU A 24 -21.21 -7.89 -8.66
CA GLU A 24 -22.32 -6.98 -8.99
C GLU A 24 -22.20 -5.73 -8.13
N TYR A 25 -22.74 -4.61 -8.59
CA TYR A 25 -22.89 -3.41 -7.78
C TYR A 25 -24.27 -2.81 -7.99
N LYS A 26 -24.82 -2.20 -6.94
CA LYS A 26 -26.10 -1.50 -6.94
C LYS A 26 -25.93 -0.18 -6.23
N THR A 27 -26.52 0.86 -6.77
CA THR A 27 -26.57 2.17 -6.14
C THR A 27 -28.02 2.59 -5.99
N GLY A 28 -28.29 3.43 -5.00
CA GLY A 28 -29.59 4.02 -4.81
C GLY A 28 -29.53 5.14 -3.79
N GLU A 29 -30.70 5.69 -3.48
CA GLU A 29 -30.84 6.78 -2.52
C GLU A 29 -31.91 6.40 -1.50
N ASN A 30 -31.68 6.73 -0.23
CA ASN A 30 -32.68 6.57 0.83
C ASN A 30 -32.73 7.86 1.67
N ASN A 31 -33.54 7.85 2.74
CA ASN A 31 -33.71 9.00 3.63
C ASN A 31 -32.41 9.47 4.34
N TYR A 32 -31.34 8.67 4.29
CA TYR A 32 -30.04 8.94 4.89
C TYR A 32 -28.95 9.28 3.85
N GLY A 33 -29.31 9.33 2.56
CA GLY A 33 -28.41 9.67 1.46
C GLY A 33 -28.15 8.52 0.48
N PRO A 34 -27.15 8.68 -0.41
CA PRO A 34 -26.80 7.66 -1.38
C PRO A 34 -26.18 6.45 -0.71
N TRP A 35 -26.57 5.26 -1.16
CA TRP A 35 -25.97 3.99 -0.74
C TRP A 35 -25.37 3.27 -1.95
N HIS A 36 -24.22 2.62 -1.73
CA HIS A 36 -23.50 1.87 -2.75
C HIS A 36 -23.25 0.45 -2.22
N PHE A 37 -24.00 -0.53 -2.74
CA PHE A 37 -23.88 -1.92 -2.36
C PHE A 37 -23.07 -2.69 -3.40
N TYR A 38 -22.02 -3.37 -2.96
CA TYR A 38 -21.19 -4.22 -3.78
C TYR A 38 -21.36 -5.67 -3.37
N GLN A 39 -21.59 -6.54 -4.35
CA GLN A 39 -21.51 -7.97 -4.17
C GLN A 39 -20.12 -8.43 -4.59
N LEU A 40 -19.39 -9.00 -3.64
CA LEU A 40 -17.99 -9.37 -3.74
C LEU A 40 -17.84 -10.89 -3.61
N ARG A 41 -16.81 -11.46 -4.24
CA ARG A 41 -16.36 -12.82 -3.95
C ARG A 41 -15.05 -12.78 -3.19
N TYR A 42 -15.04 -13.33 -1.97
CA TYR A 42 -13.85 -13.45 -1.13
C TYR A 42 -13.68 -14.92 -0.73
N ASN A 43 -12.49 -15.49 -0.88
CA ASN A 43 -12.20 -16.90 -0.56
C ASN A 43 -13.20 -17.91 -1.19
N GLY A 44 -13.72 -17.60 -2.38
CA GLY A 44 -14.69 -18.45 -3.10
C GLY A 44 -16.15 -18.28 -2.66
N GLU A 45 -16.41 -17.54 -1.58
CA GLU A 45 -17.75 -17.27 -1.07
C GLU A 45 -18.23 -15.87 -1.46
N LYS A 46 -19.55 -15.67 -1.50
CA LYS A 46 -20.17 -14.41 -1.88
C LYS A 46 -20.46 -13.58 -0.64
N TYR A 47 -19.96 -12.36 -0.63
CA TYR A 47 -20.20 -11.38 0.41
C TYR A 47 -20.84 -10.10 -0.15
N GLY A 48 -21.56 -9.37 0.68
CA GLY A 48 -22.04 -8.02 0.42
C GLY A 48 -21.18 -7.01 1.14
N HIS A 49 -20.99 -5.82 0.58
CA HIS A 49 -20.29 -4.73 1.25
C HIS A 49 -20.95 -3.40 0.90
N PHE A 50 -21.23 -2.59 1.92
CA PHE A 50 -21.72 -1.23 1.74
C PHE A 50 -20.54 -0.27 1.67
N ALA A 51 -20.24 0.20 0.46
CA ALA A 51 -19.15 1.12 0.23
C ALA A 51 -19.56 2.56 0.58
N GLN A 52 -18.69 3.23 1.32
CA GLN A 52 -18.76 4.67 1.51
C GLN A 52 -18.46 5.40 0.18
N PRO A 53 -18.87 6.67 0.00
CA PRO A 53 -18.64 7.41 -1.23
C PRO A 53 -17.18 7.41 -1.71
N VAL A 54 -16.21 7.54 -0.78
CA VAL A 54 -14.77 7.52 -1.08
C VAL A 54 -14.33 6.16 -1.62
N LEU A 55 -14.83 5.06 -1.03
CA LEU A 55 -14.54 3.71 -1.50
C LEU A 55 -15.26 3.45 -2.84
N HIS A 56 -16.51 3.90 -3.00
CA HIS A 56 -17.26 3.80 -4.24
C HIS A 56 -16.55 4.47 -5.41
N GLU A 57 -15.97 5.66 -5.22
CA GLU A 57 -15.22 6.35 -6.28
C GLU A 57 -13.98 5.57 -6.73
N LYS A 58 -13.31 4.86 -5.81
CA LYS A 58 -12.19 3.97 -6.14
C LYS A 58 -12.70 2.71 -6.85
N LEU A 59 -13.80 2.12 -6.37
CA LEU A 59 -14.40 0.91 -6.92
C LEU A 59 -15.07 1.11 -8.29
N SER A 60 -15.61 2.31 -8.57
CA SER A 60 -16.30 2.63 -9.82
C SER A 60 -15.38 2.62 -11.05
N ARG A 61 -14.07 2.60 -10.83
CA ARG A 61 -13.04 2.48 -11.87
C ARG A 61 -12.89 1.04 -12.39
N TYR A 62 -13.44 0.06 -11.66
CA TYR A 62 -13.32 -1.37 -11.96
C TYR A 62 -14.65 -1.92 -12.50
N ASN A 63 -14.54 -2.94 -13.34
CA ASN A 63 -15.68 -3.60 -13.95
C ASN A 63 -16.10 -4.84 -13.18
N ARG A 64 -17.32 -5.30 -13.48
CA ARG A 64 -17.79 -6.61 -13.04
C ARG A 64 -16.86 -7.70 -13.57
N GLY A 65 -16.42 -8.58 -12.67
CA GLY A 65 -15.47 -9.67 -12.94
C GLY A 65 -14.02 -9.29 -12.65
N ASP A 66 -13.72 -8.01 -12.42
CA ASP A 66 -12.37 -7.60 -12.05
C ASP A 66 -12.06 -8.09 -10.64
N ARG A 67 -10.85 -8.62 -10.50
CA ARG A 67 -10.25 -8.91 -9.20
C ARG A 67 -9.51 -7.67 -8.75
N ILE A 68 -9.69 -7.33 -7.49
CA ILE A 68 -9.04 -6.20 -6.85
C ILE A 68 -8.69 -6.58 -5.40
N THR A 69 -7.74 -5.88 -4.81
CA THR A 69 -7.42 -5.95 -3.39
C THR A 69 -7.93 -4.69 -2.72
N ILE A 70 -8.74 -4.83 -1.67
CA ILE A 70 -9.22 -3.72 -0.86
C ILE A 70 -8.55 -3.77 0.51
N GLN A 71 -8.04 -2.64 0.97
CA GLN A 71 -7.49 -2.48 2.31
C GLN A 71 -8.03 -1.21 2.97
N LYS A 72 -8.40 -1.32 4.24
CA LYS A 72 -8.73 -0.18 5.10
C LYS A 72 -7.48 0.21 5.91
N GLN A 73 -6.64 1.09 5.38
CA GLN A 73 -5.41 1.49 6.04
C GLN A 73 -5.69 2.50 7.15
N GLN A 74 -5.23 2.25 8.37
CA GLN A 74 -5.30 3.22 9.46
C GLN A 74 -4.18 4.26 9.31
N THR A 75 -4.50 5.54 9.49
CA THR A 75 -3.52 6.64 9.44
C THR A 75 -3.17 7.13 10.83
N ASP A 76 -1.97 7.71 11.00
CA ASP A 76 -1.42 8.17 12.29
C ASP A 76 -2.25 9.25 13.01
N LYS A 77 -3.25 9.84 12.34
CA LYS A 77 -4.12 10.92 12.85
C LYS A 77 -5.54 10.46 13.14
N ASP A 78 -5.71 9.27 13.74
CA ASP A 78 -7.02 8.65 14.04
C ASP A 78 -7.95 8.51 12.82
N GLY A 79 -7.39 8.56 11.62
CA GLY A 79 -8.11 8.46 10.36
C GLY A 79 -7.95 7.09 9.71
N TYR A 80 -8.57 6.92 8.54
CA TYR A 80 -8.31 5.79 7.68
C TYR A 80 -8.39 6.20 6.22
N GLU A 81 -7.65 5.49 5.39
CA GLU A 81 -7.70 5.59 3.94
C GLU A 81 -8.07 4.23 3.33
N TRP A 82 -8.87 4.26 2.27
CA TRP A 82 -9.17 3.08 1.47
C TRP A 82 -8.11 2.88 0.40
N ILE A 83 -7.34 1.80 0.42
CA ILE A 83 -6.44 1.42 -0.68
C ILE A 83 -7.16 0.38 -1.54
N VAL A 84 -7.21 0.60 -2.85
CA VAL A 84 -7.84 -0.31 -3.81
C VAL A 84 -6.92 -0.51 -5.00
N ASN A 85 -6.37 -1.71 -5.14
CA ASN A 85 -5.46 -2.09 -6.21
C ASN A 85 -6.15 -3.10 -7.12
N GLY A 86 -6.21 -2.84 -8.43
CA GLY A 86 -6.80 -3.79 -9.37
C GLY A 86 -5.78 -4.67 -10.04
N TYR A 87 -6.12 -5.94 -10.20
CA TYR A 87 -5.40 -6.87 -11.05
C TYR A 87 -5.75 -6.57 -12.51
N THR A 88 -5.27 -5.45 -13.05
CA THR A 88 -5.30 -5.26 -14.50
C THR A 88 -4.38 -6.32 -15.12
N HIS A 89 -4.76 -6.94 -16.23
CA HIS A 89 -3.92 -7.89 -16.99
C HIS A 89 -2.63 -7.26 -17.58
N LYS A 90 -2.05 -6.25 -16.94
CA LYS A 90 -0.62 -5.99 -16.98
C LYS A 90 0.01 -6.73 -15.80
N GLN A 91 0.45 -7.95 -16.07
CA GLN A 91 1.31 -8.79 -15.23
C GLN A 91 1.97 -8.02 -14.08
N GLU A 92 1.45 -8.22 -12.87
CA GLU A 92 2.24 -8.11 -11.65
C GLU A 92 2.53 -9.56 -11.22
N PRO A 93 3.79 -9.93 -10.97
CA PRO A 93 4.19 -11.32 -10.79
C PRO A 93 3.56 -11.92 -9.52
N ALA A 94 3.39 -13.24 -9.54
CA ALA A 94 2.80 -14.07 -8.49
C ALA A 94 3.28 -13.73 -7.07
N PRO A 95 2.47 -14.00 -6.03
CA PRO A 95 2.87 -13.76 -4.65
C PRO A 95 4.08 -14.63 -4.33
N VAL A 96 5.25 -14.00 -4.31
CA VAL A 96 6.44 -14.60 -3.71
C VAL A 96 6.18 -14.72 -2.21
N PRO A 97 6.52 -15.86 -1.58
CA PRO A 97 6.50 -15.97 -0.14
C PRO A 97 7.28 -14.81 0.44
N ILE A 98 6.76 -14.22 1.52
CA ILE A 98 7.34 -13.08 2.24
C ILE A 98 8.72 -13.51 2.79
N THR A 99 9.72 -13.53 1.93
CA THR A 99 11.09 -13.25 2.30
C THR A 99 11.14 -11.75 2.42
N SER A 100 11.59 -11.27 3.57
CA SER A 100 11.91 -9.87 3.86
C SER A 100 12.97 -9.36 2.88
N THR A 101 12.58 -9.16 1.62
CA THR A 101 13.34 -8.44 0.63
C THR A 101 12.76 -7.05 0.68
N TRP A 102 13.45 -6.15 1.40
CA TRP A 102 13.33 -4.73 1.11
C TRP A 102 13.34 -4.58 -0.41
N ASP A 103 12.21 -4.17 -0.99
CA ASP A 103 12.04 -4.04 -2.43
C ASP A 103 13.24 -3.24 -2.96
N GLU A 104 13.98 -3.77 -3.94
CA GLU A 104 15.22 -3.13 -4.45
C GLU A 104 14.97 -1.66 -4.82
N ARG A 105 13.73 -1.37 -5.24
CA ARG A 105 13.21 -0.02 -5.46
C ARG A 105 13.17 0.82 -4.19
N THR A 106 12.69 0.27 -3.08
CA THR A 106 12.66 0.95 -1.78
C THR A 106 14.08 1.22 -1.28
N HIS A 107 15.00 0.26 -1.42
CA HIS A 107 16.42 0.46 -1.10
C HIS A 107 17.06 1.57 -1.96
N ASP A 108 16.76 1.61 -3.26
CA ASP A 108 17.24 2.67 -4.15
C ASP A 108 16.66 4.05 -3.77
N ILE A 109 15.37 4.13 -3.44
CA ILE A 109 14.73 5.36 -2.94
C ILE A 109 15.39 5.83 -1.65
N HIS A 110 15.63 4.92 -0.69
CA HIS A 110 16.33 5.22 0.56
C HIS A 110 17.73 5.75 0.31
N ARG A 111 18.48 5.12 -0.61
CA ARG A 111 19.82 5.55 -1.00
C ARG A 111 19.84 6.95 -1.60
N GLN A 112 18.87 7.25 -2.48
CA GLN A 112 18.72 8.58 -3.08
C GLN A 112 18.44 9.65 -2.01
N VAL A 113 17.56 9.36 -1.06
CA VAL A 113 17.22 10.28 0.04
C VAL A 113 18.43 10.48 0.97
N CYS A 114 19.11 9.40 1.38
CA CYS A 114 20.27 9.46 2.26
C CYS A 114 21.42 10.26 1.62
N LEU A 115 21.69 10.06 0.33
CA LEU A 115 22.70 10.82 -0.39
C LEU A 115 22.34 12.32 -0.44
N LYS A 116 21.07 12.64 -0.73
CA LYS A 116 20.60 14.02 -0.76
C LYS A 116 20.76 14.71 0.59
N VAL A 117 20.40 14.03 1.69
CA VAL A 117 20.56 14.55 3.05
C VAL A 117 22.04 14.68 3.42
N ALA A 118 22.87 13.70 3.06
CA ALA A 118 24.32 13.76 3.30
C ALA A 118 24.93 15.00 2.61
N VAL A 119 24.58 15.25 1.35
CA VAL A 119 25.03 16.44 0.60
C VAL A 119 24.50 17.74 1.19
N MET A 120 23.21 17.80 1.58
CA MET A 120 22.62 19.00 2.19
C MET A 120 23.16 19.30 3.60
N SER A 121 23.52 18.26 4.36
CA SER A 121 24.14 18.35 5.68
C SER A 121 25.64 18.65 5.61
N PHE A 122 26.24 18.51 4.43
CA PHE A 122 27.62 18.89 4.21
C PHE A 122 27.67 20.42 4.24
N PRO A 123 28.50 21.03 5.11
CA PRO A 123 28.58 22.48 5.20
C PRO A 123 28.88 23.04 3.81
N ALA A 124 28.13 24.06 3.38
CA ALA A 124 28.24 24.67 2.06
C ALA A 124 29.70 25.02 1.77
N SER A 125 30.39 24.11 1.10
CA SER A 125 31.81 24.18 0.93
C SER A 125 32.05 24.48 -0.54
N ASP A 126 32.66 25.61 -0.83
CA ASP A 126 33.39 25.88 -2.08
C ASP A 126 34.56 24.88 -2.30
N ARG A 127 34.56 23.74 -1.61
CA ARG A 127 35.55 22.68 -1.74
C ARG A 127 35.27 21.92 -3.03
N SER A 128 36.32 21.78 -3.82
CA SER A 128 36.42 20.83 -4.92
C SER A 128 35.97 19.44 -4.47
N TRP A 129 35.36 18.69 -5.39
CA TRP A 129 34.97 17.28 -5.21
C TRP A 129 36.22 16.37 -5.14
N GLU A 130 37.06 16.60 -4.14
CA GLU A 130 38.26 15.83 -3.87
C GLU A 130 37.92 14.51 -3.18
N ALA A 131 38.82 13.53 -3.28
CA ALA A 131 38.61 12.17 -2.76
C ALA A 131 38.14 12.17 -1.30
N GLY A 132 38.71 13.02 -0.44
CA GLY A 132 38.31 13.13 0.97
C GLY A 132 36.88 13.64 1.18
N VAL A 133 36.37 14.51 0.30
CA VAL A 133 34.97 14.98 0.34
C VAL A 133 34.02 13.88 -0.11
N ILE A 134 34.39 13.14 -1.16
CA ILE A 134 33.61 12.02 -1.68
C ILE A 134 33.52 10.90 -0.64
N ASP A 135 34.62 10.59 0.05
CA ASP A 135 34.66 9.54 1.06
C ASP A 135 33.83 9.91 2.30
N GLU A 136 33.87 11.16 2.73
CA GLU A 136 33.00 11.66 3.82
C GLU A 136 31.51 11.62 3.44
N LEU A 137 31.16 11.97 2.20
CA LEU A 137 29.77 11.88 1.72
C LEU A 137 29.29 10.43 1.64
N LYS A 138 30.14 9.49 1.21
CA LYS A 138 29.84 8.05 1.25
C LYS A 138 29.62 7.57 2.68
N HIS A 139 30.50 7.95 3.60
CA HIS A 139 30.39 7.56 5.00
C HIS A 139 29.07 8.04 5.61
N ARG A 140 28.72 9.32 5.42
CA ARG A 140 27.43 9.87 5.89
C ARG A 140 26.22 9.19 5.26
N THR A 141 26.27 8.95 3.95
CA THR A 141 25.18 8.27 3.23
C THR A 141 24.95 6.87 3.80
N ASN A 142 26.02 6.11 4.05
CA ASN A 142 25.92 4.77 4.63
C ASN A 142 25.37 4.80 6.07
N SER A 143 25.84 5.73 6.92
CA SER A 143 25.31 5.87 8.28
C SER A 143 23.81 6.21 8.30
N LEU A 144 23.35 7.05 7.36
CA LEU A 144 21.93 7.36 7.21
C LEU A 144 21.13 6.15 6.72
N MET A 145 21.69 5.35 5.80
CA MET A 145 21.08 4.10 5.33
C MET A 145 20.90 3.11 6.49
N THR A 146 21.91 2.95 7.35
CA THR A 146 21.84 2.09 8.54
C THR A 146 20.71 2.52 9.48
N VAL A 147 20.55 3.83 9.72
CA VAL A 147 19.46 4.37 10.55
C VAL A 147 18.09 4.14 9.91
N LEU A 148 18.01 4.28 8.58
CA LEU A 148 16.75 4.29 7.86
C LEU A 148 16.21 2.88 7.56
N GLU A 149 17.10 1.90 7.35
CA GLU A 149 16.73 0.51 7.07
C GLU A 149 16.73 -0.38 8.31
N GLY A 150 17.13 0.16 9.46
CA GLY A 150 17.06 -0.54 10.73
C GLY A 150 17.91 -1.81 10.80
N VAL A 151 18.88 -1.96 9.88
CA VAL A 151 19.91 -2.99 10.01
C VAL A 151 20.79 -2.55 11.17
N GLN A 152 20.40 -2.92 12.39
CA GLN A 152 21.40 -3.29 13.35
C GLN A 152 22.21 -4.37 12.65
N ASP A 153 23.40 -4.02 12.17
CA ASP A 153 24.48 -4.99 12.20
C ASP A 153 24.45 -5.51 13.63
N ASP A 154 24.04 -6.76 13.80
CA ASP A 154 24.45 -7.60 14.92
C ASP A 154 25.97 -7.56 14.90
N LEU A 155 26.56 -6.52 15.49
CA LEU A 155 27.95 -6.48 15.86
C LEU A 155 28.06 -7.36 17.11
N PRO A 156 28.68 -8.55 17.04
CA PRO A 156 29.03 -9.26 18.24
C PRO A 156 30.20 -8.51 18.88
N PHE A 157 29.92 -7.86 20.00
CA PHE A 157 30.85 -7.34 21.02
C PHE A 157 31.98 -6.39 20.57
#